data_AF-A0A6L7UXR8-F1
#
_entry.id   AF-A0A6L7UXR8-F1
#
_cell.length_a   1.000
_cell.length_b   1.000
_cell.length_c   1.000
_cell.angle_alpha   90.00
_cell.angle_beta   90.00
_cell.angle_gamma   90.00
#
_symmetry.space_group_name_H-M   'P 1'
#
loop_
_entity.id
_entity.type
_entity.pdbx_description
1 polymer ?
#
loop_
_entity_poly.entity_id
_entity_poly.type
_entity_poly.pdbx_seq_one_letter_code
_entity_poly.pdbx_strand_id
1 'polypeptide(L)'
;MVLAEPRLREVLRAAGWPRSELDNAVTIAFHESRWNPRAINSDDPSGGSYGLFQINGWWKYFGEDEVGERFDPVLAVRPLYNARYALRIWRKSGWKPWSTKRFI
;
A
#
# COMPACT_ATOMS: atom_id res chain seq x y z
N MET A 1 -1.43 -8.60 13.73
CA MET A 1 -0.74 -7.58 14.57
C MET A 1 -0.92 -6.25 13.88
N VAL A 2 -1.47 -5.27 14.58
CA VAL A 2 -1.66 -3.89 14.07
C VAL A 2 -0.41 -3.07 14.43
N LEU A 3 0.02 -2.17 13.54
CA LEU A 3 1.10 -1.24 13.85
C LEU A 3 0.58 -0.06 14.67
N ALA A 4 1.37 0.40 15.64
CA ALA A 4 1.17 1.72 16.23
C ALA A 4 1.52 2.82 15.21
N GLU A 5 0.87 3.97 15.29
CA GLU A 5 1.06 5.07 14.33
C GLU A 5 2.53 5.52 14.17
N PRO A 6 3.34 5.68 15.24
CA PRO A 6 4.75 6.07 15.07
C PRO A 6 5.53 5.08 14.20
N ARG A 7 5.26 3.78 14.39
CA ARG A 7 5.89 2.71 13.62
C ARG A 7 5.43 2.70 12.17
N LEU A 8 4.16 2.97 11.90
CA LEU A 8 3.68 3.14 10.53
C LEU A 8 4.39 4.31 9.84
N ARG A 9 4.50 5.46 10.50
CA ARG A 9 5.18 6.64 9.93
C ARG A 9 6.66 6.36 9.62
N GLU A 10 7.35 5.58 10.45
CA GLU A 10 8.71 5.09 10.15
C GLU A 10 8.75 4.24 8.88
N VAL A 11 7.81 3.30 8.74
CA VAL A 11 7.70 2.46 7.53
C VAL A 11 7.47 3.32 6.29
N LEU A 12 6.58 4.31 6.35
CA LEU A 12 6.29 5.20 5.23
C LEU A 12 7.51 6.05 4.84
N ARG A 13 8.24 6.60 5.82
CA ARG A 13 9.51 7.30 5.56
C ARG A 13 10.56 6.39 4.94
N ALA A 14 10.74 5.18 5.48
CA ALA A 14 11.69 4.20 4.95
C ALA A 14 11.30 3.69 3.54
N ALA A 15 10.01 3.74 3.20
CA ALA A 15 9.52 3.45 1.85
C ALA A 15 9.77 4.60 0.86
N GLY A 16 10.10 5.81 1.33
CA GLY A 16 10.39 6.98 0.51
C GLY A 16 9.18 7.88 0.24
N TRP A 17 8.13 7.80 1.05
CA TRP A 17 6.99 8.73 0.94
C TRP A 17 7.43 10.18 1.18
N PRO A 18 7.00 11.14 0.33
CA PRO A 18 7.35 12.54 0.54
C PRO A 18 6.66 13.09 1.78
N ARG A 19 7.32 14.01 2.48
CA ARG A 19 6.82 14.58 3.73
C ARG A 19 5.42 15.20 3.59
N SER A 20 5.13 15.82 2.45
CA SER A 20 3.83 16.43 2.14
C SER A 20 2.67 15.42 2.05
N GLU A 21 2.96 14.13 1.86
CA GLU A 21 1.94 13.08 1.67
C GLU A 21 1.92 12.07 2.82
N LEU A 22 2.76 12.22 3.83
CA LEU A 22 2.84 11.27 4.94
C LEU A 22 1.51 11.15 5.68
N ASP A 23 0.84 12.27 5.97
CA ASP A 23 -0.43 12.26 6.68
C ASP A 23 -1.54 11.62 5.83
N ASN A 24 -1.56 11.91 4.52
CA ASN A 24 -2.46 11.25 3.58
C ASN A 24 -2.24 9.74 3.55
N ALA A 25 -0.99 9.30 3.45
CA ALA A 25 -0.63 7.88 3.45
C ALA A 25 -1.00 7.17 4.77
N VAL A 26 -0.87 7.84 5.92
CA VAL A 26 -1.34 7.33 7.22
C VAL A 26 -2.85 7.14 7.23
N THR A 27 -3.60 8.15 6.75
CA THR A 27 -5.08 8.10 6.66
C THR A 27 -5.55 6.99 5.73
N ILE A 28 -4.98 6.89 4.53
CA ILE A 28 -5.31 5.82 3.59
C ILE A 28 -5.04 4.45 4.22
N ALA A 29 -3.83 4.22 4.77
CA ALA A 29 -3.52 2.94 5.40
C ALA A 29 -4.43 2.61 6.60
N PHE A 30 -4.93 3.62 7.32
CA PHE A 30 -5.90 3.42 8.39
C PHE A 30 -7.25 2.94 7.84
N HIS A 31 -7.72 3.56 6.76
CA HIS A 31 -9.00 3.22 6.16
C HIS A 31 -8.98 1.92 5.35
N GLU A 32 -7.84 1.55 4.77
CA GLU A 32 -7.69 0.30 4.03
C GLU A 32 -7.52 -0.92 4.95
N SER A 33 -6.76 -0.80 6.04
CA SER A 33 -6.38 -1.98 6.84
C SER A 33 -6.40 -1.80 8.34
N ARG A 34 -6.79 -0.62 8.85
CA ARG A 34 -6.59 -0.23 10.27
C ARG A 34 -5.14 -0.44 10.70
N TRP A 35 -4.20 -0.13 9.81
CA TRP A 35 -2.75 -0.33 9.99
C TRP A 35 -2.34 -1.78 10.27
N ASN A 36 -3.13 -2.76 9.81
CA ASN A 36 -2.78 -4.17 9.87
C ASN A 36 -2.00 -4.58 8.60
N PRO A 37 -0.67 -4.76 8.67
CA PRO A 37 0.11 -5.17 7.51
C PRO A 37 -0.19 -6.58 7.03
N ARG A 38 -0.90 -7.40 7.82
CA ARG A 38 -1.31 -8.76 7.45
C ARG A 38 -2.79 -8.83 7.03
N ALA A 39 -3.43 -7.68 6.79
CA ALA A 39 -4.77 -7.66 6.23
C ALA A 39 -4.76 -8.26 4.82
N ILE A 40 -5.60 -9.26 4.60
CA ILE A 40 -5.79 -9.92 3.30
C ILE A 40 -7.29 -9.99 3.06
N ASN A 41 -7.73 -9.44 1.92
CA ASN A 41 -9.06 -9.65 1.40
C ASN A 41 -8.96 -10.57 0.18
N SER A 42 -9.15 -11.87 0.39
CA SER A 42 -9.07 -12.89 -0.67
C SER A 42 -10.24 -12.84 -1.65
N ASP A 43 -11.36 -12.27 -1.21
CA ASP A 43 -12.61 -12.25 -1.99
C ASP A 43 -12.67 -11.05 -2.95
N ASP A 44 -11.72 -10.13 -2.85
CA ASP A 44 -11.55 -9.03 -3.81
C ASP A 44 -11.12 -9.57 -5.18
N PRO A 45 -11.74 -9.16 -6.30
CA PRO A 45 -11.40 -9.66 -7.63
C PRO A 45 -9.92 -9.45 -8.00
N SER A 46 -9.49 -10.13 -9.07
CA SER A 46 -8.12 -10.01 -9.61
C SER A 46 -7.02 -10.49 -8.66
N GLY A 47 -7.33 -11.46 -7.80
CA GLY A 47 -6.35 -12.13 -6.94
C GLY A 47 -6.22 -11.56 -5.55
N GLY A 48 -7.21 -10.79 -5.06
CA GLY A 48 -7.27 -10.29 -3.70
C GLY A 48 -6.53 -8.96 -3.47
N SER A 49 -6.74 -8.39 -2.29
CA SER A 49 -6.07 -7.16 -1.81
C SER A 49 -5.24 -7.42 -0.56
N TYR A 50 -4.05 -6.81 -0.49
CA TYR A 50 -3.04 -7.17 0.50
C TYR A 50 -2.43 -5.99 1.25
N GLY A 51 -2.22 -6.22 2.55
CA GLY A 51 -1.39 -5.41 3.43
C GLY A 51 -1.95 -4.03 3.77
N LEU A 52 -1.04 -3.13 4.16
CA LEU A 52 -1.36 -1.82 4.73
C LEU A 52 -2.28 -0.98 3.84
N PHE A 53 -2.00 -0.99 2.53
CA PHE A 53 -2.69 -0.19 1.52
C PHE A 53 -3.71 -0.99 0.71
N GLN A 54 -4.02 -2.24 1.10
CA GLN A 54 -4.91 -3.14 0.36
C GLN A 54 -4.62 -3.11 -1.15
N ILE A 55 -3.38 -3.43 -1.50
CA ILE A 55 -2.94 -3.42 -2.91
C ILE A 55 -3.59 -4.62 -3.60
N ASN A 56 -4.49 -4.33 -4.55
CA ASN A 56 -5.17 -5.34 -5.33
C ASN A 56 -4.21 -6.04 -6.31
N GLY A 57 -4.36 -7.35 -6.49
CA GLY A 57 -3.55 -8.18 -7.40
C GLY A 57 -3.64 -7.79 -8.88
N TRP A 58 -4.62 -6.97 -9.28
CA TRP A 58 -4.67 -6.30 -10.58
C TRP A 58 -3.40 -5.50 -10.88
N TRP A 59 -2.81 -4.85 -9.87
CA TRP A 59 -1.62 -4.03 -10.02
C TRP A 59 -0.33 -4.82 -10.24
N LYS A 60 -0.40 -6.13 -10.48
CA LYS A 60 0.77 -7.04 -10.59
C LYS A 60 1.83 -6.66 -11.62
N TYR A 61 1.46 -5.89 -12.64
CA TYR A 61 2.34 -5.49 -13.72
C TYR A 61 1.92 -4.13 -14.29
N PHE A 62 2.88 -3.25 -14.49
CA PHE A 62 2.75 -1.90 -15.01
C PHE A 62 3.20 -1.73 -16.46
N GLY A 63 3.53 -2.81 -17.18
CA GLY A 63 3.96 -2.73 -18.58
C GLY A 63 5.47 -2.56 -18.78
N GLU A 64 6.17 -2.06 -17.76
CA GLU A 64 7.60 -1.68 -17.81
C GLU A 64 8.42 -2.29 -16.64
N ASP A 65 7.86 -3.25 -15.91
CA ASP A 65 8.53 -3.84 -14.74
C ASP A 65 9.77 -4.66 -15.12
N GLU A 66 10.89 -4.36 -14.47
CA GLU A 66 12.02 -5.28 -14.41
C GLU A 66 11.75 -6.48 -13.48
N VAL A 67 12.64 -7.48 -13.53
CA VAL A 67 12.58 -8.64 -12.63
C VAL A 67 12.67 -8.16 -11.17
N GLY A 68 11.65 -8.48 -10.37
CA GLY A 68 11.56 -8.08 -8.96
C GLY A 68 10.75 -6.81 -8.70
N GLU A 69 10.33 -6.08 -9.73
CA GLU A 69 9.44 -4.93 -9.59
C GLU A 69 7.95 -5.29 -9.63
N ARG A 70 7.64 -6.50 -10.08
CA ARG A 70 6.27 -7.04 -10.09
C ARG A 70 5.74 -7.19 -8.67
N PHE A 71 4.43 -7.05 -8.53
CA PHE A 71 3.78 -7.28 -7.25
C PHE A 71 3.90 -8.74 -6.84
N ASP A 72 4.30 -8.97 -5.59
CA ASP A 72 4.34 -10.26 -4.95
C ASP A 72 3.38 -10.25 -3.75
N PRO A 73 2.24 -10.97 -3.83
CA PRO A 73 1.28 -11.08 -2.74
C PRO A 73 1.87 -11.62 -1.42
N VAL A 74 2.88 -12.49 -1.49
CA VAL A 74 3.56 -13.05 -0.31
C VAL A 74 4.41 -11.98 0.37
N LEU A 75 5.04 -11.10 -0.40
CA LEU A 75 5.78 -9.95 0.15
C LEU A 75 4.85 -8.79 0.52
N ALA A 76 3.65 -8.71 -0.06
CA ALA A 76 2.69 -7.64 0.18
C ALA A 76 2.19 -7.53 1.62
N VAL A 77 2.33 -8.58 2.43
CA VAL A 77 2.06 -8.51 3.88
C VAL A 77 3.24 -7.97 4.71
N ARG A 78 4.39 -7.70 4.08
CA ARG A 78 5.53 -7.04 4.71
C ARG A 78 5.32 -5.52 4.64
N PRO A 79 5.30 -4.78 5.76
CA PRO A 79 4.96 -3.36 5.80
C PRO A 79 5.74 -2.50 4.81
N LEU A 80 7.07 -2.66 4.77
CA LEU A 80 7.95 -1.85 3.93
C LEU A 80 7.76 -2.14 2.44
N TYR A 81 7.59 -3.41 2.07
CA TYR A 81 7.32 -3.78 0.68
C TYR A 81 5.98 -3.21 0.22
N ASN A 82 4.93 -3.38 1.02
CA ASN A 82 3.60 -2.85 0.72
C ASN A 82 3.61 -1.32 0.55
N ALA A 83 4.27 -0.61 1.48
CA ALA A 83 4.37 0.85 1.44
C ALA A 83 5.17 1.36 0.24
N ARG A 84 6.22 0.64 -0.20
CA ARG A 84 6.97 0.96 -1.43
C ARG A 84 6.13 0.75 -2.67
N TYR A 85 5.35 -0.33 -2.72
CA TYR A 85 4.48 -0.61 -3.84
C TYR A 85 3.33 0.40 -3.94
N ALA A 86 2.74 0.76 -2.81
CA ALA A 86 1.74 1.83 -2.72
C ALA A 86 2.30 3.17 -3.22
N LEU A 87 3.53 3.53 -2.82
CA LEU A 87 4.20 4.74 -3.31
C LEU A 87 4.34 4.74 -4.83
N ARG A 88 4.64 3.58 -5.43
CA ARG A 88 4.76 3.44 -6.89
C ARG A 88 3.43 3.65 -7.61
N ILE A 89 2.34 3.04 -7.12
CA ILE A 89 1.00 3.29 -7.65
C ILE A 89 0.65 4.78 -7.52
N TRP A 90 0.90 5.36 -6.34
CA TRP A 90 0.61 6.77 -6.08
C TRP A 90 1.40 7.71 -7.00
N ARG A 91 2.69 7.45 -7.26
CA ARG A 91 3.49 8.26 -8.20
C ARG A 91 2.91 8.26 -9.62
N LYS A 92 2.27 7.16 -10.04
CA LYS A 92 1.68 7.02 -11.38
C LYS A 92 0.26 7.58 -11.47
N SER A 93 -0.53 7.47 -10.40
CA SER A 93 -1.99 7.66 -10.46
C SER A 93 -2.53 8.65 -9.43
N GLY A 94 -1.67 9.20 -8.58
CA GLY A 94 -2.06 9.89 -7.35
C GLY A 94 -2.88 8.98 -6.44
N TRP A 95 -3.73 9.58 -5.61
CA TRP A 95 -4.62 8.84 -4.71
C TRP A 95 -5.85 8.21 -5.41
N LYS A 96 -6.04 8.42 -6.72
CA LYS A 96 -7.23 7.97 -7.45
C LYS A 96 -7.57 6.48 -7.28
N PRO A 97 -6.59 5.55 -7.24
CA PRO A 97 -6.86 4.12 -7.09
C PRO A 97 -7.47 3.70 -5.75
N TRP A 98 -7.30 4.48 -4.68
CA TRP A 98 -7.85 4.17 -3.37
C TRP A 98 -9.20 4.84 -3.18
N SER A 99 -10.26 4.05 -2.99
CA SER A 99 -11.60 4.59 -2.70
C SER A 99 -11.66 5.35 -1.37
N THR A 100 -10.72 5.04 -0.46
CA THR A 100 -10.53 5.71 0.82
C THR A 100 -9.93 7.12 0.70
N LYS A 101 -9.53 7.55 -0.51
CA LYS A 101 -9.14 8.95 -0.76
C LYS A 101 -10.20 9.99 -0.40
N ARG A 102 -11.47 9.58 -0.24
CA ARG A 102 -12.55 10.46 0.24
C ARG A 102 -12.31 11.03 1.66
N PHE A 103 -11.31 10.50 2.38
CA PHE A 103 -10.93 10.95 3.72
C PHE A 103 -9.74 11.92 3.73
N ILE A 104 -9.23 12.33 2.57
CA ILE A 104 -8.11 13.27 2.39
C ILE A 104 -8.42 14.33 1.34
#